data_AF-A0A2N2MQ49-F1
#
_entry.id   AF-A0A2N2MQ49-F1
#
_cell.length_a   1.000
_cell.length_b   1.000
_cell.length_c   1.000
_cell.angle_alpha   90.00
_cell.angle_beta   90.00
_cell.angle_gamma   90.00
#
_symmetry.space_group_name_H-M   'P 1'
#
loop_
_entity.id
_entity.type
_entity.pdbx_description
1 polymer ?
#
loop_
_entity_poly.entity_id
_entity_poly.type
_entity_poly.pdbx_seq_one_letter_code
_entity_poly.pdbx_strand_id
1 'polypeptide(L)'
;MKKTTPTLAAERQYVIEKEKFVPVSQYFGEDTFNHNVIKEKLPKDVYKKLMDAINEDKTLDDETANVVAHAMKEWALEKGATHFAHWFQPMT
;
A
#
# COMPACT_ATOMS: atom_id res chain seq x y z
N MET A 1 31.32 -16.80 -3.62
CA MET A 1 31.31 -16.93 -5.10
C MET A 1 30.02 -16.31 -5.61
N LYS A 2 30.09 -15.18 -6.33
CA LYS A 2 28.88 -14.55 -6.91
C LYS A 2 28.46 -15.41 -8.10
N LYS A 3 27.19 -15.83 -8.16
CA LYS A 3 26.64 -16.55 -9.32
C LYS A 3 26.74 -15.62 -10.53
N THR A 4 27.63 -15.96 -11.47
CA THR A 4 27.94 -15.16 -12.67
C THR A 4 26.96 -15.37 -13.82
N THR A 5 26.06 -16.36 -13.71
CA THR A 5 25.07 -16.66 -14.74
C THR A 5 23.70 -16.13 -14.31
N PRO A 6 23.06 -15.24 -15.11
CA PRO A 6 21.71 -14.76 -14.80
C PRO A 6 20.70 -15.91 -14.91
N THR A 7 19.89 -16.11 -13.88
CA THR A 7 18.76 -17.07 -13.90
C THR A 7 17.55 -16.42 -14.55
N LEU A 8 17.02 -17.04 -15.61
CA LEU A 8 15.77 -16.59 -16.25
C LEU A 8 14.63 -16.64 -15.24
N ALA A 9 13.68 -15.70 -15.31
CA ALA A 9 12.56 -15.64 -14.37
C ALA A 9 11.75 -16.96 -14.33
N ALA A 10 11.64 -17.65 -15.46
CA ALA A 10 10.97 -18.94 -15.60
C ALA A 10 11.72 -20.12 -14.94
N GLU A 11 13.03 -19.97 -14.73
CA GLU A 11 13.89 -21.01 -14.13
C GLU A 11 14.08 -20.79 -12.61
N ARG A 12 13.48 -19.73 -12.04
CA ARG A 12 13.57 -19.44 -10.62
C ARG A 12 12.69 -20.40 -9.84
N GLN A 13 13.32 -21.21 -9.00
CA GLN A 13 12.63 -22.03 -8.03
C GLN A 13 12.44 -21.22 -6.74
N TYR A 14 11.21 -20.79 -6.47
CA TYR A 14 10.87 -20.11 -5.23
C TYR A 14 10.45 -21.15 -4.19
N VAL A 15 11.08 -21.12 -3.01
CA VAL A 15 10.55 -21.84 -1.85
C VAL A 15 9.36 -21.04 -1.35
N ILE A 16 8.15 -21.62 -1.45
CA ILE A 16 6.93 -20.98 -0.96
C ILE A 16 6.70 -21.45 0.47
N GLU A 17 7.11 -20.64 1.44
CA GLU A 17 6.81 -20.88 2.85
C GLU A 17 5.48 -20.22 3.21
N LYS A 18 4.56 -21.00 3.80
CA LYS A 18 3.27 -20.46 4.24
C LYS A 18 3.46 -19.78 5.60
N GLU A 19 3.47 -18.45 5.60
CA GLU A 19 3.66 -17.66 6.82
C GLU A 19 2.45 -17.76 7.78
N LYS A 20 1.23 -17.80 7.25
CA LYS A 20 -0.02 -17.80 8.05
C LYS A 20 -0.87 -19.04 7.81
N PHE A 21 -1.22 -19.75 8.88
CA PHE A 21 -2.02 -20.99 8.83
C PHE A 21 -3.54 -20.74 8.91
N VAL A 22 -4.03 -19.69 8.24
CA VAL A 22 -5.45 -19.32 8.16
C VAL A 22 -5.91 -19.19 6.71
N PRO A 23 -7.23 -19.14 6.43
CA PRO A 23 -7.74 -18.83 5.09
C PRO A 23 -7.20 -17.49 4.57
N VAL A 24 -6.88 -17.44 3.27
CA VAL A 24 -6.33 -16.23 2.61
C VAL A 24 -7.19 -15.00 2.83
N SER A 25 -8.52 -15.17 2.82
CA SER A 25 -9.49 -14.09 3.04
C SER A 25 -9.34 -13.38 4.39
N GLN A 26 -8.69 -13.99 5.39
CA GLN A 26 -8.53 -13.38 6.71
C GLN A 26 -7.40 -12.36 6.78
N TYR A 27 -6.40 -12.47 5.90
CA TYR A 27 -5.19 -11.63 5.95
C TYR A 27 -4.93 -10.89 4.63
N PHE A 28 -5.69 -11.23 3.57
CA PHE A 28 -5.62 -10.52 2.31
C PHE A 28 -5.84 -9.01 2.50
N GLY A 29 -4.86 -8.21 2.09
CA GLY A 29 -4.92 -6.75 2.18
C GLY A 29 -4.75 -6.16 3.58
N GLU A 30 -4.38 -6.97 4.59
CA GLU A 30 -4.19 -6.50 5.97
C GLU A 30 -3.13 -5.38 6.11
N ASP A 31 -2.15 -5.36 5.20
CA ASP A 31 -1.08 -4.37 5.11
C ASP A 31 -1.31 -3.35 4.00
N THR A 32 -2.57 -3.08 3.67
CA THR A 32 -2.97 -2.04 2.71
C THR A 32 -3.84 -0.98 3.39
N PHE A 33 -3.56 0.29 3.10
CA PHE A 33 -4.41 1.40 3.52
C PHE A 33 -5.66 1.47 2.63
N ASN A 34 -6.52 0.46 2.77
CA ASN A 34 -7.68 0.22 1.91
C ASN A 34 -8.90 1.07 2.31
N HIS A 35 -9.99 0.99 1.54
CA HIS A 35 -11.22 1.76 1.78
C HIS A 35 -11.79 1.63 3.21
N ASN A 36 -11.71 0.45 3.83
CA ASN A 36 -12.21 0.27 5.20
C ASN A 36 -11.36 1.07 6.19
N VAL A 37 -10.03 0.99 6.05
CA VAL A 37 -9.08 1.75 6.88
C VAL A 37 -9.24 3.25 6.66
N ILE A 38 -9.32 3.69 5.39
CA ILE A 38 -9.52 5.10 5.03
C ILE A 38 -10.81 5.63 5.67
N LYS A 39 -11.91 4.88 5.59
CA LYS A 39 -13.21 5.28 6.15
C LYS A 39 -13.21 5.38 7.68
N GLU A 40 -12.42 4.54 8.35
CA GLU A 40 -12.26 4.57 9.80
C GLU A 40 -11.35 5.72 10.28
N LYS A 41 -10.25 5.97 9.56
CA LYS A 41 -9.20 6.91 9.97
C LYS A 41 -9.44 8.34 9.49
N LEU A 42 -10.22 8.57 8.42
CA LEU A 42 -10.42 9.91 7.85
C LEU A 42 -11.77 10.54 8.24
N PRO A 43 -11.80 11.87 8.40
CA PRO A 43 -13.04 12.65 8.43
C PRO A 43 -13.90 12.41 7.17
N LYS A 44 -15.23 12.52 7.32
CA LYS A 44 -16.20 12.20 6.26
C LYS A 44 -16.02 13.06 4.99
N ASP A 45 -15.69 14.33 5.17
CA ASP A 45 -15.42 15.30 4.11
C ASP A 45 -14.12 14.99 3.37
N VAL A 46 -13.03 14.71 4.09
CA VAL A 46 -11.73 14.31 3.53
C VAL A 46 -11.86 12.97 2.78
N TYR A 47 -12.55 11.99 3.37
CA TYR A 47 -12.88 10.72 2.72
C TYR A 47 -13.59 10.95 1.39
N LYS A 48 -14.63 11.79 1.38
CA LYS A 48 -15.40 12.07 0.16
C LYS A 48 -14.52 12.72 -0.91
N LYS A 49 -13.75 13.76 -0.57
CA LYS A 49 -12.84 14.41 -1.50
C LYS A 49 -11.81 13.44 -2.09
N LEU A 50 -11.25 12.56 -1.27
CA LEU A 50 -10.32 11.54 -1.73
C LEU A 50 -10.98 10.55 -2.69
N MET A 51 -12.20 10.08 -2.38
CA MET A 51 -12.94 9.18 -3.27
C MET A 51 -13.32 9.86 -4.60
N ASP A 52 -13.72 11.13 -4.57
CA ASP A 52 -14.00 11.89 -5.78
C ASP A 52 -12.73 12.03 -6.64
N ALA A 53 -11.56 12.29 -6.01
CA ALA A 53 -10.28 12.36 -6.73
C ALA A 53 -9.88 11.02 -7.37
N ILE A 54 -10.14 9.89 -6.71
CA ILE A 54 -9.83 8.55 -7.20
C ILE A 54 -10.77 8.11 -8.33
N ASN A 55 -12.08 8.38 -8.20
CA ASN A 55 -13.10 7.82 -9.10
C ASN A 55 -13.49 8.75 -10.25
N GLU A 56 -13.32 10.07 -10.08
CA GLU A 56 -13.78 11.09 -11.03
C GLU A 56 -12.63 11.92 -11.60
N ASP A 57 -11.38 11.51 -11.40
CA ASP A 57 -10.16 12.22 -11.84
C ASP A 57 -10.12 13.70 -11.40
N LYS A 58 -10.75 14.01 -10.25
CA LYS A 58 -10.71 15.37 -9.68
C LYS A 58 -9.36 15.65 -9.04
N THR A 59 -8.96 16.92 -9.08
CA THR A 59 -7.77 17.40 -8.38
C THR A 59 -7.93 17.27 -6.87
N LEU A 60 -6.94 16.68 -6.21
CA LEU A 60 -6.86 16.64 -4.75
C LEU A 60 -6.21 17.93 -4.23
N ASP A 61 -6.88 18.64 -3.32
CA ASP A 61 -6.31 19.84 -2.70
C ASP A 61 -5.25 19.50 -1.65
N ASP A 62 -4.27 20.40 -1.48
CA ASP A 62 -3.13 20.20 -0.58
C ASP A 62 -3.55 19.99 0.88
N GLU A 63 -4.63 20.64 1.33
CA GLU A 63 -5.15 20.48 2.69
C GLU A 63 -5.63 19.04 2.92
N THR A 64 -6.45 18.53 1.99
CA THR A 64 -6.94 17.14 2.01
C THR A 64 -5.78 16.16 1.89
N ALA A 65 -4.81 16.43 1.01
CA ALA A 65 -3.62 15.59 0.85
C ALA A 65 -2.80 15.50 2.15
N ASN A 66 -2.62 16.61 2.87
CA ASN A 66 -1.91 16.63 4.14
C ASN A 66 -2.62 15.81 5.22
N VAL A 67 -3.95 15.90 5.31
CA VAL A 67 -4.73 15.09 6.26
C VAL A 67 -4.62 13.60 5.94
N VAL A 68 -4.73 13.23 4.65
CA VAL A 68 -4.56 11.84 4.20
C VAL A 68 -3.16 11.33 4.52
N ALA A 69 -2.11 12.11 4.22
CA ALA A 69 -0.73 11.75 4.49
C ALA A 69 -0.47 11.54 5.99
N HIS A 70 -1.06 12.37 6.84
CA HIS A 70 -0.97 12.20 8.29
C HIS A 70 -1.59 10.88 8.76
N ALA A 71 -2.83 10.60 8.34
CA ALA A 71 -3.53 9.37 8.71
C ALA A 71 -2.82 8.11 8.18
N MET A 72 -2.31 8.15 6.95
CA MET A 72 -1.51 7.07 6.35
C MET A 72 -0.24 6.81 7.16
N LYS A 73 0.46 7.87 7.57
CA LYS A 73 1.68 7.76 8.39
C LYS A 73 1.36 7.11 9.73
N GLU A 74 0.33 7.57 10.44
CA GLU A 74 -0.04 6.99 11.74
C GLU A 74 -0.42 5.52 11.62
N TRP A 75 -1.23 5.16 10.63
CA TRP A 75 -1.58 3.76 10.35
C TRP A 75 -0.34 2.90 10.05
N ALA A 76 0.59 3.41 9.26
CA ALA A 76 1.81 2.68 8.92
C ALA A 76 2.71 2.48 10.15
N LEU A 77 2.82 3.51 11.01
CA LEU A 77 3.57 3.45 12.27
C LEU A 77 2.96 2.44 13.25
N GLU A 78 1.63 2.38 13.37
CA GLU A 78 0.92 1.36 14.18
C GLU A 78 1.28 -0.07 13.75
N LYS A 79 1.65 -0.24 12.48
CA LYS A 79 2.07 -1.52 11.88
C LYS A 79 3.58 -1.73 11.85
N GLY A 80 4.36 -0.83 12.47
CA GLY A 80 5.81 -0.94 12.58
C GLY A 80 6.60 -0.47 11.36
N ALA A 81 5.98 0.26 10.43
CA ALA A 81 6.71 0.88 9.32
C ALA A 81 7.67 1.96 9.85
N THR A 82 8.87 2.05 9.27
CA THR A 82 9.93 2.99 9.69
C THR A 82 10.39 3.93 8.58
N HIS A 83 10.05 3.62 7.33
CA HIS A 83 10.47 4.34 6.15
C HIS A 83 9.28 4.53 5.20
N PHE A 84 9.35 5.55 4.37
CA PHE A 84 8.44 5.74 3.25
C PHE A 84 9.24 5.78 1.95
N ALA A 85 8.61 5.37 0.85
CA ALA A 85 9.18 5.51 -0.49
C ALA A 85 8.06 5.79 -1.50
N HIS A 86 8.36 6.57 -2.53
CA HIS A 86 7.52 6.65 -3.71
C HIS A 86 7.76 5.41 -4.57
N TRP A 87 6.83 4.47 -4.55
CA TRP A 87 6.90 3.28 -5.38
C TRP A 87 6.26 3.54 -6.74
N PHE A 88 7.05 3.45 -7.80
CA PHE A 88 6.60 3.61 -9.18
C PHE A 88 7.47 2.76 -10.12
N GLN A 89 6.92 2.36 -11.27
CA GLN A 89 7.67 1.69 -12.34
C GLN A 89 8.12 2.75 -13.36
N PRO A 90 9.42 3.08 -13.44
CA PRO A 90 9.92 4.03 -14.43
C PRO A 90 9.88 3.42 -15.84
N MET A 91 9.84 4.27 -16.87
CA MET A 91 9.95 3.86 -18.29
C MET A 91 11.40 3.66 -18.75
N THR A 92 12.37 3.70 -17.84
CA THR A 92 13.80 3.48 -18.11
C THR A 92 14.17 2.02 -18.15
#